data_AF-A0A7G1IBW2-F1
#
_entry.id   AF-A0A7G1IBW2-F1
#
_cell.length_a   1.000
_cell.length_b   1.000
_cell.length_c   1.000
_cell.angle_alpha   90.00
_cell.angle_beta   90.00
_cell.angle_gamma   90.00
#
_symmetry.space_group_name_H-M   'P 1'
#
loop_
_entity.id
_entity.type
_entity.pdbx_description
1 polymer ?
#
loop_
_entity_poly.entity_id
_entity_poly.type
_entity_poly.pdbx_seq_one_letter_code
_entity_poly.pdbx_strand_id
1 'polypeptide(L)'
;MDIEWAKDGLDGKLYIVQARPETAASQRSLTTIETYVLEGKGEILTEGRSVGEKVATGVAKRIDNLGRLSDFRPGQVLVADTTTPDWEPVMKTAAAVVTNRGGRTCHAAIIARELGIPAVVGAGDATTSVPDGQVVTVSCVEGDTGRVYRGEVGFTSTAPKLRI
;
A
#
# COMPACT_ATOMS: atom_id res chain seq x y z
N MET A 1 14.68 -5.63 8.81
CA MET A 1 14.73 -5.40 10.27
C MET A 1 14.23 -3.99 10.52
N ASP A 2 13.25 -3.80 11.41
CA ASP A 2 12.63 -2.50 11.70
C ASP A 2 13.34 -1.86 12.91
N ILE A 3 13.94 -0.68 12.70
CA ILE A 3 14.79 0.00 13.68
C ILE A 3 14.30 1.44 13.84
N GLU A 4 13.91 1.77 15.06
CA GLU A 4 13.58 3.12 15.46
C GLU A 4 14.77 3.73 16.21
N TRP A 5 15.11 4.99 15.89
CA TRP A 5 16.23 5.70 16.49
C TRP A 5 15.86 7.14 16.83
N ALA A 6 16.56 7.69 17.83
CA ALA A 6 16.43 9.07 18.28
C ALA A 6 17.81 9.73 18.33
N LYS A 7 17.87 11.04 18.06
CA LYS A 7 19.06 11.86 18.28
C LYS A 7 18.84 12.70 19.53
N ASP A 8 19.69 12.55 20.54
CA ASP A 8 19.60 13.36 21.74
C ASP A 8 20.04 14.81 21.48
N GLY A 9 19.32 15.77 22.04
CA GLY A 9 19.57 17.20 21.85
C GLY A 9 20.70 17.74 22.73
N LEU A 10 21.05 17.05 23.82
CA LEU A 10 22.07 17.49 24.76
C LEU A 10 23.46 17.00 24.35
N ASP A 11 23.60 15.72 24.03
CA ASP A 11 24.89 15.14 23.66
C ASP A 11 25.09 14.94 22.15
N GLY A 12 24.04 15.10 21.35
CA GLY A 12 24.07 14.99 19.90
C GLY A 12 24.20 13.56 19.36
N LYS A 13 24.16 12.53 20.22
CA LYS A 13 24.37 11.13 19.83
C LYS A 13 23.09 10.48 19.34
N LEU A 14 23.26 9.41 18.58
CA LEU A 14 22.18 8.57 18.07
C LEU A 14 21.97 7.37 19.00
N TYR A 15 20.72 7.14 19.36
CA TYR A 15 20.27 6.04 20.23
C TYR A 15 19.26 5.20 19.47
N ILE A 16 19.38 3.87 19.54
CA ILE A 16 18.34 2.95 19.07
C ILE A 16 17.31 2.82 20.19
N VAL A 17 16.06 3.15 19.91
CA VAL A 17 14.96 3.10 20.89
C VAL A 17 14.16 1.80 20.78
N GLN A 18 14.10 1.21 19.60
CA GLN A 18 13.46 -0.08 19.37
C GLN A 18 14.13 -0.80 18.20
N ALA A 19 14.33 -2.11 18.32
CA ALA A 19 14.72 -2.96 17.21
C ALA A 19 13.85 -4.22 17.24
N ARG A 20 13.21 -4.53 16.11
CA ARG A 20 12.42 -5.75 15.97
C ARG A 20 12.67 -6.41 14.62
N PRO A 21 12.56 -7.75 14.53
CA PRO A 21 12.46 -8.43 13.25
C PRO A 21 11.36 -7.76 12.41
N GLU A 22 11.62 -7.58 11.12
CA GLU A 22 10.64 -7.00 10.23
C GLU A 22 9.48 -7.99 10.04
N THR A 23 8.31 -7.65 10.61
CA THR A 23 7.13 -8.51 10.67
C THR A 23 6.66 -8.99 9.30
N ALA A 24 6.85 -8.18 8.25
CA ALA A 24 6.46 -8.53 6.88
C ALA A 24 7.38 -9.56 6.22
N ALA A 25 8.67 -9.59 6.57
CA ALA A 25 9.62 -10.54 5.99
C ALA A 25 9.53 -11.94 6.63
N SER A 26 9.15 -12.04 7.91
CA SER A 26 9.04 -13.34 8.61
C SER A 26 7.86 -14.19 8.18
N GLN A 27 6.84 -13.60 7.53
CA GLN A 27 5.68 -14.33 6.99
C GLN A 27 5.83 -14.71 5.51
N ARG A 28 6.86 -14.24 4.81
CA ARG A 28 7.14 -14.68 3.44
C ARG A 28 7.55 -16.16 3.47
N SER A 29 6.77 -17.02 2.84
CA SER A 29 7.21 -18.39 2.54
C SER A 29 8.53 -18.32 1.78
N LEU A 30 9.61 -18.86 2.37
CA LEU A 30 10.98 -18.81 1.83
C LEU A 30 11.14 -19.46 0.44
N THR A 31 10.08 -20.02 -0.14
CA THR A 31 10.10 -20.83 -1.37
C THR A 31 9.28 -20.27 -2.54
N THR A 32 8.60 -19.12 -2.41
CA THR A 32 7.78 -18.57 -3.51
C THR A 32 8.00 -17.06 -3.67
N ILE A 33 8.52 -16.65 -4.82
CA ILE A 33 8.64 -15.24 -5.21
C ILE A 33 7.50 -14.94 -6.18
N GLU A 34 6.43 -14.30 -5.70
CA GLU A 34 5.39 -13.78 -6.60
C GLU A 34 5.90 -12.53 -7.31
N THR A 35 5.96 -12.57 -8.64
CA THR A 35 6.33 -11.42 -9.48
C THR A 35 5.13 -10.98 -10.30
N TYR A 36 4.83 -9.68 -10.28
CA TYR A 36 3.75 -9.08 -11.05
C TYR A 36 4.33 -8.23 -12.20
N VAL A 37 3.76 -8.38 -13.40
CA VAL A 37 4.16 -7.60 -14.59
C VAL A 37 2.91 -6.95 -15.19
N LEU A 38 2.94 -5.62 -15.35
CA LEU A 38 1.91 -4.88 -16.06
C LEU A 38 2.04 -5.13 -17.57
N GLU A 39 0.92 -5.45 -18.22
CA GLU A 39 0.88 -5.78 -19.65
C GLU A 39 0.48 -4.57 -20.53
N GLY A 40 0.10 -3.46 -19.91
CA GLY A 40 -0.39 -2.28 -20.59
C GLY A 40 0.01 -0.97 -19.92
N LYS A 41 -0.34 0.13 -20.59
CA LYS A 41 -0.21 1.48 -20.05
C LYS A 41 -1.62 2.05 -19.90
N GLY A 42 -1.96 2.48 -18.68
CA GLY A 42 -3.20 3.21 -18.40
C GLY A 42 -2.96 4.71 -18.24
N GLU A 43 -4.03 5.49 -18.22
CA GLU A 43 -3.99 6.88 -17.75
C GLU A 43 -3.66 6.88 -16.25
N ILE A 44 -2.59 7.57 -15.85
CA ILE A 44 -2.22 7.72 -14.44
C ILE A 44 -3.12 8.78 -13.83
N LEU A 45 -3.86 8.40 -12.78
CA LEU A 45 -4.69 9.30 -11.99
C LEU A 45 -3.89 10.01 -10.91
N THR A 46 -2.98 9.28 -10.26
CA THR A 46 -2.10 9.80 -9.21
C THR A 46 -0.91 8.87 -9.02
N GLU A 47 0.16 9.40 -8.43
CA GLU A 47 1.37 8.66 -8.09
C GLU A 47 1.86 9.01 -6.70
N GLY A 48 2.54 8.07 -6.06
CA GLY A 48 3.08 8.24 -4.72
C GLY A 48 4.17 7.22 -4.43
N ARG A 49 4.46 7.01 -3.15
CA ARG A 49 5.45 6.02 -2.74
C ARG A 49 4.87 4.63 -2.81
N SER A 50 5.56 3.74 -3.51
CA SER A 50 5.22 2.33 -3.58
C SER A 50 5.41 1.63 -2.24
N VAL A 51 4.45 0.79 -1.87
CA VAL A 51 4.50 -0.10 -0.71
C VAL A 51 4.06 -1.49 -1.15
N GLY A 52 5.00 -2.44 -1.09
CA GLY A 52 4.81 -3.79 -1.62
C GLY A 52 5.27 -3.91 -3.06
N GLU A 53 5.04 -5.07 -3.67
CA GLU A 53 5.53 -5.43 -5.01
C GLU A 53 4.42 -6.11 -5.84
N LYS A 54 3.17 -5.70 -5.60
CA LYS A 54 1.98 -6.30 -6.21
C LYS A 54 1.21 -5.29 -7.08
N VAL A 55 0.28 -5.82 -7.85
CA VAL A 55 -0.72 -5.06 -8.60
C VAL A 55 -2.10 -5.56 -8.19
N ALA A 56 -3.06 -4.65 -8.03
CA ALA A 56 -4.44 -5.01 -7.74
C ALA A 56 -5.41 -4.06 -8.44
N THR A 57 -6.56 -4.58 -8.84
CA THR A 57 -7.64 -3.82 -9.47
C THR A 57 -8.87 -3.87 -8.58
N GLY A 58 -9.60 -2.76 -8.48
CA GLY A 58 -10.87 -2.72 -7.77
C GLY A 58 -11.60 -1.39 -7.98
N VAL A 59 -12.84 -1.34 -7.50
CA VAL A 59 -13.61 -0.09 -7.47
C VAL A 59 -13.04 0.80 -6.37
N ALA A 60 -12.63 2.02 -6.74
CA ALA A 60 -12.19 3.04 -5.80
C ALA A 60 -13.35 3.40 -4.86
N LYS A 61 -13.08 3.33 -3.56
CA LYS A 61 -13.98 3.79 -2.52
C LYS A 61 -13.29 4.83 -1.66
N ARG A 62 -13.72 6.08 -1.82
CA ARG A 62 -13.26 7.19 -0.98
C ARG A 62 -13.96 7.13 0.36
N ILE A 63 -13.17 7.11 1.43
CA ILE A 63 -13.63 7.14 2.81
C ILE A 63 -13.01 8.38 3.44
N ASP A 64 -13.85 9.35 3.79
CA ASP A 64 -13.38 10.63 4.36
C ASP A 64 -13.35 10.61 5.90
N ASN A 65 -14.06 9.68 6.53
CA ASN A 65 -14.15 9.54 7.98
C ASN A 65 -14.63 8.14 8.41
N LEU A 66 -14.52 7.84 9.71
CA LEU A 66 -14.91 6.55 10.31
C LEU A 66 -16.38 6.17 10.07
N GLY A 67 -17.27 7.15 10.01
CA GLY A 67 -18.71 6.91 9.79
C GLY A 67 -19.03 6.34 8.41
N ARG A 68 -18.09 6.41 7.46
CA ARG A 68 -18.24 5.88 6.10
C ARG A 68 -17.67 4.47 5.95
N LEU A 69 -17.00 3.91 6.96
CA LEU A 69 -16.36 2.59 6.87
C LEU A 69 -17.35 1.47 6.52
N SER A 70 -18.62 1.57 6.96
CA SER A 70 -19.69 0.63 6.62
C SER A 70 -20.08 0.62 5.13
N ASP A 71 -19.75 1.68 4.40
CA ASP A 71 -20.02 1.79 2.96
C ASP A 71 -18.98 1.03 2.14
N PHE A 72 -17.85 0.65 2.75
CA PHE A 72 -16.81 -0.11 2.09
C PHE A 72 -17.27 -1.53 1.78
N ARG A 73 -16.83 -2.06 0.66
CA ARG A 73 -17.10 -3.43 0.21
C ARG A 73 -15.79 -4.18 0.00
N PRO A 74 -15.72 -5.46 0.37
CA PRO A 74 -14.54 -6.29 0.11
C PRO A 74 -14.11 -6.24 -1.36
N GLY A 75 -12.79 -6.19 -1.60
CA GLY A 75 -12.20 -6.07 -2.93
C GLY A 75 -12.15 -4.66 -3.50
N GLN A 76 -12.65 -3.64 -2.80
CA GLN A 76 -12.50 -2.24 -3.21
C GLN A 76 -11.09 -1.71 -2.96
N VAL A 77 -10.74 -0.64 -3.68
CA VAL A 77 -9.52 0.13 -3.43
C VAL A 77 -9.86 1.25 -2.44
N LEU A 78 -9.26 1.20 -1.26
CA LEU A 78 -9.47 2.22 -0.23
C LEU A 78 -8.72 3.50 -0.60
N VAL A 79 -9.44 4.61 -0.74
CA VAL A 79 -8.87 5.95 -0.99
C VAL A 79 -9.18 6.85 0.20
N ALA A 80 -8.16 7.45 0.81
CA ALA A 80 -8.32 8.33 1.97
C ALA A 80 -7.22 9.40 2.07
N ASP A 81 -7.42 10.44 2.88
CA ASP A 81 -6.35 11.40 3.16
C ASP A 81 -5.25 10.77 4.05
N THR A 82 -5.68 10.05 5.08
CA THR A 82 -4.84 9.28 6.02
C THR A 82 -5.65 8.12 6.62
N THR A 83 -5.00 7.20 7.34
CA THR A 83 -5.66 6.09 8.03
C THR A 83 -5.22 6.01 9.49
N THR A 84 -6.11 5.48 10.34
CA THR A 84 -5.85 5.18 11.77
C THR A 84 -6.15 3.70 12.05
N PRO A 85 -5.76 3.15 13.22
CA PRO A 85 -6.00 1.74 13.55
C PRO A 85 -7.46 1.27 13.40
N ASP A 86 -8.43 2.19 13.60
CA ASP A 86 -9.86 1.88 13.42
C ASP A 86 -10.23 1.44 12.00
N TRP A 87 -9.35 1.67 11.02
CA TRP A 87 -9.55 1.33 9.60
C TRP A 87 -9.09 -0.09 9.27
N GLU A 88 -8.40 -0.77 10.19
CA GLU A 88 -7.88 -2.12 10.00
C GLU A 88 -8.91 -3.14 9.48
N PRO A 89 -10.17 -3.19 9.97
CA PRO A 89 -11.16 -4.14 9.47
C PRO A 89 -11.45 -3.97 7.98
N VAL A 90 -11.49 -2.73 7.52
CA VAL A 90 -11.70 -2.39 6.10
C VAL A 90 -10.45 -2.72 5.30
N MET A 91 -9.27 -2.33 5.78
CA MET A 91 -7.99 -2.61 5.11
C MET A 91 -7.77 -4.12 4.88
N LYS A 92 -8.16 -4.98 5.83
CA LYS A 92 -8.08 -6.45 5.70
C LYS A 92 -8.86 -7.02 4.51
N THR A 93 -9.87 -6.30 4.04
CA THR A 93 -10.71 -6.72 2.91
C THR A 93 -10.47 -5.91 1.65
N ALA A 94 -9.59 -4.90 1.70
CA ALA A 94 -9.29 -4.04 0.57
C ALA A 94 -8.40 -4.76 -0.45
N ALA A 95 -8.61 -4.48 -1.73
CA ALA A 95 -7.71 -4.94 -2.79
C ALA A 95 -6.39 -4.14 -2.79
N ALA A 96 -6.47 -2.85 -2.47
CA ALA A 96 -5.34 -1.94 -2.38
C ALA A 96 -5.67 -0.73 -1.49
N VAL A 97 -4.63 0.00 -1.07
CA VAL A 97 -4.78 1.23 -0.28
C VAL A 97 -4.07 2.40 -0.95
N VAL A 98 -4.73 3.54 -1.06
CA VAL A 98 -4.19 4.77 -1.62
C VAL A 98 -4.42 5.91 -0.63
N THR A 99 -3.36 6.62 -0.26
CA THR A 99 -3.45 7.74 0.69
C THR A 99 -2.75 9.00 0.21
N ASN A 100 -3.36 10.17 0.44
CA ASN A 100 -2.72 11.46 0.13
C ASN A 100 -1.46 11.67 0.97
N ARG A 101 -1.51 11.30 2.25
CA ARG A 101 -0.44 11.55 3.22
C ARG A 101 0.18 10.25 3.71
N GLY A 102 1.47 10.31 3.99
CA GLY A 102 2.20 9.20 4.59
C GLY A 102 3.55 8.98 3.93
N GLY A 103 4.43 8.30 4.68
CA GLY A 103 5.72 7.84 4.19
C GLY A 103 5.79 6.32 4.21
N ARG A 104 6.97 5.77 3.93
CA ARG A 104 7.22 4.31 3.91
C ARG A 104 7.00 3.61 5.26
N THR A 105 6.84 4.39 6.33
CA THR A 105 6.68 3.96 7.73
C THR A 105 5.36 4.43 8.34
N CYS A 106 4.44 5.01 7.55
CA CYS A 106 3.14 5.39 8.09
C CYS A 106 2.27 4.16 8.37
N HIS A 107 1.19 4.36 9.13
CA HIS A 107 0.22 3.33 9.47
C HIS A 107 -0.26 2.54 8.23
N ALA A 108 -0.72 3.24 7.19
CA ALA A 108 -1.16 2.59 5.95
C ALA A 108 -0.08 1.70 5.30
N ALA A 109 1.17 2.16 5.31
CA ALA A 109 2.28 1.44 4.70
C ALA A 109 2.65 0.16 5.48
N ILE A 110 2.64 0.23 6.81
CA ILE A 110 2.94 -0.92 7.68
C ILE A 110 1.85 -1.99 7.50
N ILE A 111 0.60 -1.62 7.68
CA ILE A 111 -0.54 -2.55 7.59
C ILE A 111 -0.68 -3.15 6.19
N ALA A 112 -0.47 -2.37 5.13
CA ALA A 112 -0.53 -2.90 3.75
C ALA A 112 0.51 -4.01 3.51
N ARG A 113 1.73 -3.85 4.05
CA ARG A 113 2.78 -4.89 3.97
C ARG A 113 2.39 -6.15 4.74
N GLU A 114 1.84 -5.99 5.93
CA GLU A 114 1.39 -7.13 6.76
C GLU A 114 0.24 -7.90 6.09
N LEU A 115 -0.66 -7.19 5.42
CA LEU A 115 -1.78 -7.78 4.67
C LEU A 115 -1.37 -8.30 3.29
N GLY A 116 -0.17 -7.97 2.81
CA GLY A 116 0.31 -8.38 1.50
C GLY A 116 -0.49 -7.80 0.34
N ILE A 117 -1.02 -6.57 0.50
CA ILE A 117 -1.75 -5.81 -0.53
C ILE A 117 -0.89 -4.62 -1.01
N PRO A 118 -1.01 -4.20 -2.28
CA PRO A 118 -0.29 -3.03 -2.77
C PRO A 118 -0.84 -1.75 -2.12
N ALA A 119 0.05 -0.82 -1.79
CA ALA A 119 -0.36 0.51 -1.35
C ALA A 119 0.48 1.63 -1.95
N VAL A 120 -0.19 2.74 -2.26
CA VAL A 120 0.41 3.99 -2.72
C VAL A 120 0.19 5.04 -1.64
N VAL A 121 1.26 5.49 -1.00
CA VAL A 121 1.18 6.44 0.13
C VAL A 121 1.87 7.75 -0.21
N GLY A 122 1.38 8.85 0.35
CA GLY A 122 1.97 10.16 0.10
C GLY A 122 1.71 10.66 -1.32
N ALA A 123 0.56 10.32 -1.91
CA ALA A 123 0.19 10.70 -3.27
C ALA A 123 -0.15 12.20 -3.43
N GLY A 124 -0.49 12.88 -2.32
CA GLY A 124 -0.84 14.30 -2.30
C GLY A 124 -2.26 14.63 -2.78
N ASP A 125 -2.75 13.98 -3.83
CA ASP A 125 -3.99 14.37 -4.51
C ASP A 125 -4.96 13.20 -4.81
N ALA A 126 -4.72 12.00 -4.27
CA ALA A 126 -5.52 10.81 -4.54
C ALA A 126 -7.03 11.00 -4.28
N THR A 127 -7.42 11.68 -3.19
CA THR A 127 -8.84 11.91 -2.87
C THR A 127 -9.58 12.80 -3.87
N THR A 128 -8.84 13.59 -4.66
CA THR A 128 -9.38 14.49 -5.69
C THR A 128 -9.21 13.92 -7.10
N SER A 129 -8.08 13.26 -7.36
CA SER A 129 -7.72 12.76 -8.70
C SER A 129 -8.29 11.38 -9.00
N VAL A 130 -8.62 10.59 -7.96
CA VAL A 130 -9.30 9.30 -8.10
C VAL A 130 -10.82 9.48 -7.87
N PRO A 131 -11.67 9.31 -8.90
CA PRO A 131 -13.11 9.43 -8.71
C PRO A 131 -13.69 8.28 -7.87
N ASP A 132 -14.61 8.59 -6.94
CA ASP A 132 -15.32 7.56 -6.17
C ASP A 132 -16.17 6.68 -7.10
N GLY A 133 -16.14 5.37 -6.89
CA GLY A 133 -16.84 4.39 -7.73
C GLY A 133 -16.14 4.05 -9.05
N GLN A 134 -15.00 4.65 -9.36
CA GLN A 134 -14.22 4.33 -10.57
C GLN A 134 -13.43 3.04 -10.37
N VAL A 135 -13.45 2.14 -11.37
CA VAL A 135 -12.49 1.02 -11.41
C VAL A 135 -11.10 1.57 -11.64
N VAL A 136 -10.14 1.17 -10.80
CA VAL A 136 -8.74 1.57 -10.88
C VAL A 136 -7.81 0.38 -10.68
N THR A 137 -6.61 0.47 -11.25
CA THR A 137 -5.52 -0.48 -11.01
C THR A 137 -4.40 0.21 -10.23
N VAL A 138 -4.04 -0.36 -9.09
CA VAL A 138 -2.95 0.12 -8.24
C VAL A 138 -1.71 -0.75 -8.49
N SER A 139 -0.62 -0.12 -8.92
CA SER A 139 0.66 -0.76 -9.25
C SER A 139 1.75 -0.34 -8.29
N CYS A 140 2.45 -1.31 -7.74
CA CYS A 140 3.63 -1.14 -6.90
C CYS A 140 4.88 -1.84 -7.48
N VAL A 141 4.86 -2.18 -8.78
CA VAL A 141 5.93 -2.95 -9.45
C VAL A 141 6.89 -2.11 -10.29
N GLU A 142 6.67 -0.80 -10.35
CA GLU A 142 7.44 0.12 -11.20
C GLU A 142 8.53 0.85 -10.39
N GLY A 143 9.15 0.12 -9.45
CA GLY A 143 10.19 0.62 -8.56
C GLY A 143 9.65 1.33 -7.32
N ASP A 144 10.27 2.46 -6.97
CA ASP A 144 9.94 3.22 -5.76
C ASP A 144 8.66 4.05 -5.87
N THR A 145 8.16 4.23 -7.10
CA THR A 145 6.94 4.99 -7.40
C THR A 145 5.78 4.04 -7.62
N GLY A 146 4.75 4.19 -6.80
CA GLY A 146 3.49 3.49 -6.96
C GLY A 146 2.52 4.34 -7.78
N ARG A 147 1.76 3.72 -8.67
CA ARG A 147 0.86 4.40 -9.61
C ARG A 147 -0.56 3.88 -9.48
N VAL A 148 -1.52 4.78 -9.62
CA VAL A 148 -2.94 4.45 -9.70
C VAL A 148 -3.40 4.78 -11.12
N TYR A 149 -3.84 3.76 -11.85
CA TYR A 149 -4.31 3.86 -13.22
C TYR A 149 -5.83 3.93 -13.27
N ARG A 150 -6.36 4.69 -14.23
CA ARG A 150 -7.78 4.65 -14.57
C ARG A 150 -8.13 3.33 -15.26
N GLY A 151 -9.20 2.70 -14.81
CA GLY A 151 -9.71 1.46 -15.38
C GLY A 151 -8.90 0.25 -14.93
N GLU A 152 -9.18 -0.88 -15.58
CA GLU A 152 -8.45 -2.12 -15.40
C GLU A 152 -7.26 -2.15 -16.36
N VAL A 153 -6.05 -2.23 -15.81
CA VAL A 153 -4.82 -2.49 -16.57
C VAL A 153 -4.45 -3.94 -16.35
N GLY A 154 -4.34 -4.70 -17.45
CA GLY A 154 -3.94 -6.11 -17.40
C GLY A 154 -2.57 -6.31 -16.74
N PHE A 155 -2.46 -7.34 -15.92
CA PHE A 155 -1.21 -7.75 -15.31
C PHE A 155 -1.16 -9.27 -15.17
N THR A 156 0.05 -9.82 -15.23
CA THR A 156 0.30 -11.24 -14.95
C THR A 156 1.06 -11.41 -13.64
N SER A 157 0.70 -12.44 -12.87
CA SER A 157 1.41 -12.84 -11.66
C SER A 157 2.05 -14.22 -11.87
N THR A 158 3.37 -14.32 -11.68
CA THR A 158 4.08 -15.60 -11.71
C THR A 158 4.55 -15.94 -10.30
N ALA A 159 4.27 -17.17 -9.86
CA ALA A 159 4.73 -17.71 -8.58
C ALA A 159 5.61 -18.96 -8.85
N PRO A 160 6.88 -18.81 -9.26
CA PRO A 160 7.76 -19.95 -9.41
C PRO A 160 8.01 -20.54 -8.02
N LYS A 161 7.69 -21.82 -7.85
CA LYS A 161 8.13 -22.58 -6.68
C LYS A 161 9.65 -22.75 -6.79
N LEU A 162 10.42 -22.19 -5.86
CA LEU A 162 11.83 -22.56 -5.72
C LEU A 162 11.88 -24.05 -5.41
N ARG A 163 12.40 -24.84 -6.36
CA ARG A 163 12.85 -26.20 -6.08
C ARG A 163 14.20 -26.05 -5.36
N ILE A 164 14.19 -26.24 -4.04
CA ILE A 164 15.41 -26.45 -3.24
C ILE A 164 15.68 -27.95 -3.22
#